data_AF-A0AB36GHT6-F1
#
_entry.id   AF-A0AB36GHT6-F1
#
_cell.length_a   1.000
_cell.length_b   1.000
_cell.length_c   1.000
_cell.angle_alpha   90.00
_cell.angle_beta   90.00
_cell.angle_gamma   90.00
#
_symmetry.space_group_name_H-M   'P 1'
#
loop_
_entity.id
_entity.type
_entity.pdbx_description
1 polymer ?
#
loop_
_entity_poly.entity_id
_entity_poly.type
_entity_poly.pdbx_seq_one_letter_code
_entity_poly.pdbx_strand_id
1 'polypeptide(L)' 'MTEPNGNSTTYHYNENRQPDLITDCSGYETKLSYTPKGQLVRFTDALGQQTEYHYDANQNLTLT' A
#
# COMPACT_ATOMS: atom_id res chain seq x y z
N MET A 1 2.45 14.59 -4.54
CA MET A 1 3.13 15.79 -4.01
C MET A 1 4.42 15.92 -4.78
N THR A 2 4.64 17.04 -5.47
CA THR A 2 5.86 17.25 -6.28
C THR A 2 6.83 18.07 -5.45
N GLU A 3 8.01 17.50 -5.20
CA GLU A 3 9.10 18.21 -4.55
C GLU A 3 9.76 19.20 -5.55
N PRO A 4 10.48 20.23 -5.05
CA PRO A 4 11.07 21.29 -5.90
C PRO A 4 12.09 20.79 -6.95
N ASN A 5 12.59 19.57 -6.81
CA ASN A 5 13.51 18.89 -7.73
C ASN A 5 12.79 18.19 -8.90
N GLY A 6 11.46 18.28 -9.01
CA GLY A 6 10.67 17.59 -10.03
C GLY A 6 10.34 16.13 -9.68
N ASN A 7 10.80 15.64 -8.53
CA ASN A 7 10.43 14.33 -8.03
C ASN A 7 8.99 14.38 -7.53
N SER A 8 8.11 13.61 -8.16
CA SER A 8 6.71 13.50 -7.73
C SER A 8 6.39 12.09 -7.28
N THR A 9 5.88 11.94 -6.07
CA THR A 9 5.16 10.73 -5.66
C THR A 9 3.69 10.90 -6.02
N THR A 10 3.16 9.92 -6.76
CA THR A 10 1.74 9.84 -7.11
C THR A 10 1.06 8.74 -6.31
N TYR A 11 -0.23 8.94 -6.03
CA TYR A 11 -1.05 8.04 -5.24
C TYR A 11 -2.33 7.79 -6.01
N HIS A 12 -2.64 6.53 -6.28
CA HIS A 12 -3.97 6.09 -6.65
C HIS A 12 -4.70 5.67 -5.39
N TYR A 13 -6.02 5.86 -5.38
CA TYR A 13 -6.86 5.55 -4.24
C TYR A 13 -8.01 4.63 -4.67
N ASN A 14 -8.30 3.64 -3.84
CA ASN A 14 -9.48 2.80 -4.00
C ASN A 14 -10.78 3.54 -3.63
N GLU A 15 -11.92 2.86 -3.77
CA GLU A 15 -13.26 3.41 -3.46
C GLU A 15 -13.41 3.89 -2.01
N ASN A 16 -12.64 3.31 -1.08
CA ASN A 16 -12.61 3.70 0.33
C ASN A 16 -11.66 4.88 0.60
N ARG A 17 -11.10 5.51 -0.45
CA ARG A 17 -10.10 6.58 -0.38
C ARG A 17 -8.82 6.14 0.34
N GLN A 18 -8.44 4.87 0.22
CA GLN A 18 -7.18 4.35 0.74
C GLN A 18 -6.18 4.17 -0.42
N PRO A 19 -4.89 4.50 -0.25
CA PRO A 19 -3.90 4.32 -1.31
C PRO A 19 -3.73 2.84 -1.66
N ASP A 20 -3.99 2.44 -2.90
CA ASP A 20 -3.81 1.06 -3.37
C ASP A 20 -2.63 0.93 -4.36
N LEU A 21 -2.15 2.05 -4.90
CA LEU A 21 -0.92 2.16 -5.66
C LEU A 21 -0.20 3.47 -5.33
N ILE A 22 1.10 3.35 -5.04
CA ILE A 22 2.02 4.48 -4.85
C ILE A 22 3.10 4.35 -5.91
N THR A 23 3.32 5.39 -6.69
CA THR A 23 4.45 5.47 -7.63
C THR A 23 5.40 6.54 -7.14
N ASP A 24 6.63 6.15 -6.83
CA ASP A 24 7.66 7.10 -6.39
C ASP A 24 8.24 7.91 -7.56
N CYS A 25 9.16 8.83 -7.25
CA CYS A 25 9.78 9.68 -8.26
C CYS A 25 10.70 8.93 -9.23
N SER A 26 11.11 7.71 -8.90
CA SER A 26 11.90 6.84 -9.78
C SER A 26 11.00 6.01 -10.71
N GLY A 27 9.68 6.13 -10.58
CA GLY A 27 8.69 5.36 -11.33
C GLY A 27 8.42 3.97 -10.75
N TYR A 28 8.97 3.66 -9.57
CA TYR A 28 8.75 2.38 -8.93
C TYR A 28 7.40 2.33 -8.23
N GLU A 29 6.70 1.22 -8.41
CA GLU A 29 5.36 1.00 -7.88
C GLU A 29 5.39 0.23 -6.56
N THR A 30 4.55 0.65 -5.63
CA THR A 30 4.21 -0.08 -4.41
C THR A 30 2.70 -0.30 -4.38
N LYS A 31 2.25 -1.55 -4.21
CA LYS A 31 0.83 -1.90 -4.22
C LYS A 31 0.37 -2.31 -2.83
N LEU A 32 -0.80 -1.81 -2.44
CA LEU A 32 -1.41 -2.08 -1.14
C LEU A 32 -2.80 -2.67 -1.32
N SER A 33 -3.17 -3.61 -0.46
CA SER A 33 -4.51 -4.19 -0.44
C SER A 33 -5.04 -4.24 0.98
N TYR A 34 -6.34 -4.03 1.15
CA TYR A 34 -6.98 -3.85 2.45
C TYR A 34 -8.15 -4.80 2.64
N THR A 35 -8.47 -5.13 3.90
CA THR A 35 -9.75 -5.73 4.27
C THR A 35 -10.91 -4.73 4.07
N PRO A 36 -12.17 -5.19 4.05
CA PRO A 36 -13.34 -4.30 4.08
C PRO A 36 -13.38 -3.36 5.30
N LYS A 37 -12.65 -3.68 6.37
CA LYS A 37 -12.52 -2.85 7.57
C LYS A 37 -11.34 -1.87 7.49
N GLY A 38 -10.64 -1.83 6.36
CA GLY A 38 -9.55 -0.89 6.08
C GLY A 38 -8.17 -1.31 6.61
N GLN A 39 -7.99 -2.57 7.03
CA GLN A 39 -6.69 -3.08 7.51
C GLN A 39 -5.83 -3.57 6.36
N LEU A 40 -4.54 -3.23 6.33
CA LEU A 40 -3.62 -3.66 5.27
C LEU A 40 -3.40 -5.17 5.33
N VAL A 41 -3.71 -5.91 4.26
CA VAL A 41 -3.49 -7.37 4.17
C VAL A 41 -2.33 -7.76 3.28
N ARG A 42 -1.94 -6.88 2.37
CA ARG A 42 -0.84 -7.15 1.44
C ARG A 42 -0.13 -5.86 1.08
N PHE A 43 1.19 -5.95 1.11
CA PHE A 43 2.11 -4.95 0.60
C PHE A 43 2.99 -5.63 -0.44
N THR A 44 3.04 -5.08 -1.66
CA THR A 44 3.95 -5.52 -2.71
C THR A 44 4.91 -4.40 -3.05
N ASP A 45 6.21 -4.64 -2.89
CA ASP A 45 7.24 -3.68 -3.24
C ASP A 45 7.49 -3.62 -4.76
N ALA A 46 8.38 -2.70 -5.16
CA ALA A 46 8.74 -2.50 -6.56
C ALA A 46 9.49 -3.67 -7.20
N LEU A 47 10.07 -4.56 -6.39
CA LEU A 47 10.74 -5.79 -6.83
C LEU A 47 9.74 -6.96 -6.94
N GLY A 48 8.48 -6.74 -6.61
CA GLY A 48 7.44 -7.76 -6.59
C GLY A 48 7.47 -8.63 -5.33
N GLN A 49 8.28 -8.29 -4.33
CA GLN A 49 8.29 -9.00 -3.04
C GLN A 49 7.04 -8.64 -2.25
N GLN A 50 6.49 -9.63 -1.55
CA GLN A 50 5.19 -9.52 -0.92
C GLN A 50 5.30 -9.78 0.57
N THR A 51 4.70 -8.87 1.32
CA THR A 51 4.47 -9.03 2.75
C THR A 51 2.96 -9.12 2.96
N GLU A 52 2.54 -10.24 3.55
CA GLU A 52 1.14 -10.48 3.91
C GLU A 52 0.92 -10.24 5.40
N TYR A 53 -0.25 -9.71 5.72
CA TYR A 53 -0.67 -9.42 7.09
C TYR A 53 -2.01 -10.12 7.33
N HIS A 54 -2.09 -10.90 8.40
CA HIS A 54 -3.30 -11.59 8.80
C HIS A 54 -3.84 -11.00 10.10
N TYR A 55 -5.16 -10.99 10.23
CA TYR A 55 -5.83 -10.48 11.42
C TYR A 55 -6.76 -11.54 12.00
N ASP A 56 -6.78 -11.65 13.31
CA ASP A 56 -7.74 -12.51 14.02
C ASP A 56 -9.15 -11.90 14.01
N ALA A 57 -10.13 -12.65 14.52
CA ALA A 57 -11.51 -12.17 14.62
C ALA A 57 -11.67 -10.93 15.53
N ASN A 58 -10.71 -10.71 16.43
CA ASN A 58 -10.65 -9.57 17.34
C ASN A 58 -9.89 -8.38 16.74
N GLN A 59 -9.53 -8.44 15.45
CA GLN A 59 -8.83 -7.40 14.70
C GLN A 59 -7.35 -7.21 15.07
N ASN A 60 -6.74 -8.17 15.77
CA ASN A 60 -5.32 -8.12 16.11
C ASN A 60 -4.47 -8.68 14.97
N LEU A 61 -3.35 -8.02 14.69
CA LEU A 61 -2.36 -8.53 13.75
C LEU A 61 -1.81 -9.86 14.27
N THR A 62 -1.91 -10.90 13.46
CA THR A 62 -1.38 -12.22 13.74
C THR A 62 -0.27 -12.49 12.73
N LEU A 63 0.95 -12.72 13.21
CA LEU A 63 1.96 -13.42 12.43
C LEU A 63 1.64 -14.91 12.54
N THR A 64 1.13 -15.49 11.45
CA THR A 64 1.13 -16.95 11.29
C THR A 64 2.51 -17.42 10.90
#